data_AF-C1AAL6-F1
#
_entry.id   AF-C1AAL6-F1
#
_cell.length_a   1.000
_cell.length_b   1.000
_cell.length_c   1.000
_cell.angle_alpha   90.00
_cell.angle_beta   90.00
_cell.angle_gamma   90.00
#
_symmetry.space_group_name_H-M   'P 1'
#
loop_
_entity.id
_entity.type
_entity.pdbx_description
1 polymer ?
#
loop_
_entity_poly.entity_id
_entity_poly.type
_entity_poly.pdbx_seq_one_letter_code
_entity_poly.pdbx_strand_id
1 'polypeptide(L)'
;MKNTLRLIAAAAVLAIAAPAYAQGGGGGGGMGQMSPEQRTARQKEMLFKDITLDAAQTTKIDAVFAESMKKQQELMQSGGMEAMRSPEGREKMQKLNADRNDAIKAVLTADQKKKFDENVAAMPQGRPRGGL
;
A
#
# COMPACT_ATOMS: atom_id res chain seq x y z
N MET A 1 12.52 -36.85 -53.63
CA MET A 1 13.81 -36.40 -54.20
C MET A 1 14.13 -35.07 -53.51
N LYS A 2 14.83 -35.09 -52.36
CA LYS A 2 16.22 -34.61 -52.20
C LYS A 2 16.49 -33.31 -52.96
N ASN A 3 16.66 -32.19 -52.23
CA ASN A 3 17.89 -31.40 -52.26
C ASN A 3 17.98 -30.39 -51.10
N THR A 4 19.06 -30.55 -50.36
CA THR A 4 19.61 -29.74 -49.27
C THR A 4 20.19 -28.41 -49.75
N LEU A 5 20.06 -27.35 -48.95
CA LEU A 5 21.07 -26.28 -48.90
C LEU A 5 21.33 -25.89 -47.44
N ARG A 6 22.58 -26.13 -47.01
CA ARG A 6 23.17 -25.68 -45.75
C ARG A 6 23.96 -24.41 -46.03
N LEU A 7 23.81 -23.38 -45.20
CA LEU A 7 24.77 -22.28 -45.08
C LEU A 7 24.83 -21.77 -43.63
N ILE A 8 25.90 -22.20 -42.95
CA ILE A 8 26.85 -21.46 -42.08
C ILE A 8 26.33 -20.26 -41.26
N ALA A 9 26.48 -20.32 -39.92
CA ALA A 9 27.27 -19.32 -39.15
C ALA A 9 27.39 -19.66 -37.65
N ALA A 10 28.66 -19.76 -37.21
CA ALA A 10 29.23 -19.33 -35.94
C ALA A 10 28.61 -19.77 -34.60
N ALA A 11 29.26 -20.75 -33.97
CA ALA A 11 29.34 -20.85 -32.52
C ALA A 11 30.43 -19.89 -32.02
N ALA A 12 30.05 -18.87 -31.24
CA ALA A 12 30.95 -18.13 -30.39
C ALA A 12 30.22 -17.71 -29.11
N VAL A 13 30.79 -18.15 -28.00
CA VAL A 13 30.37 -17.97 -26.61
C VAL A 13 30.18 -16.49 -26.27
N LEU A 14 29.06 -16.14 -25.62
CA LEU A 14 29.02 -14.99 -24.72
C LEU A 14 28.40 -15.39 -23.39
N ALA A 15 29.21 -15.13 -22.37
CA ALA A 15 29.04 -15.56 -21.01
C ALA A 15 27.85 -14.90 -20.31
N ILE A 16 27.39 -15.65 -19.32
CA ILE A 16 26.46 -15.30 -18.25
C ILE A 16 26.80 -13.95 -17.64
N ALA A 17 25.84 -13.02 -17.67
CA ALA A 17 25.64 -11.98 -16.67
C ALA A 17 24.21 -11.44 -16.79
N ALA A 18 23.23 -12.24 -16.39
CA ALA A 18 21.95 -11.65 -16.03
C ALA A 18 22.18 -10.81 -14.76
N PRO A 19 21.74 -9.54 -14.68
CA PRO A 19 21.77 -8.81 -13.43
C PRO A 19 20.91 -9.59 -12.45
N ALA A 20 21.57 -10.22 -11.48
CA ALA A 20 20.92 -10.69 -10.28
C ALA A 20 20.22 -9.45 -9.69
N TYR A 21 18.89 -9.46 -9.73
CA TYR A 21 18.12 -8.55 -8.90
C TYR A 21 18.47 -8.90 -7.47
N ALA A 22 19.45 -8.18 -6.92
CA ALA A 22 19.75 -8.17 -5.52
C ALA A 22 18.57 -7.49 -4.81
N GLN A 23 17.46 -8.22 -4.64
CA GLN A 23 16.56 -8.06 -3.51
C GLN A 23 17.33 -8.54 -2.27
N GLY A 24 18.38 -7.79 -1.91
CA GLY A 24 19.11 -7.95 -0.68
C GLY A 24 18.31 -7.28 0.43
N GLY A 25 18.01 -8.02 1.49
CA GLY A 25 17.45 -7.49 2.73
C GLY A 25 16.46 -8.44 3.37
N GLY A 26 16.96 -9.30 4.26
CA GLY A 26 16.24 -10.45 4.81
C GLY A 26 15.23 -10.14 5.91
N GLY A 27 14.58 -11.22 6.34
CA GLY A 27 14.02 -11.38 7.68
C GLY A 27 12.51 -11.20 7.81
N GLY A 28 11.79 -12.31 8.03
CA GLY A 28 10.48 -12.31 8.67
C GLY A 28 9.42 -13.12 7.94
N GLY A 29 9.15 -14.33 8.42
CA GLY A 29 8.34 -15.33 7.75
C GLY A 29 6.85 -15.02 7.51
N GLY A 30 6.27 -15.82 6.62
CA GLY A 30 4.96 -16.43 6.82
C GLY A 30 3.69 -15.58 6.68
N MET A 31 3.77 -14.28 6.37
CA MET A 31 2.59 -13.49 6.03
C MET A 31 2.67 -13.09 4.56
N GLY A 32 1.92 -13.80 3.71
CA GLY A 32 1.80 -13.50 2.29
C GLY A 32 1.61 -12.00 2.08
N GLN A 33 2.43 -11.41 1.22
CA GLN A 33 2.37 -9.98 0.91
C GLN A 33 0.99 -9.69 0.31
N MET A 34 0.02 -9.26 1.14
CA MET A 34 -1.26 -8.75 0.63
C MET A 34 -0.94 -7.63 -0.35
N SER A 35 -1.63 -7.62 -1.49
CA SER A 35 -1.51 -6.54 -2.47
C SER A 35 -1.93 -5.20 -1.84
N PRO A 36 -1.48 -4.05 -2.38
CA PRO A 36 -1.92 -2.73 -1.90
C PRO A 36 -3.45 -2.60 -1.85
N GLU A 37 -4.13 -3.15 -2.85
CA GLU A 37 -5.59 -3.13 -2.98
C GLU A 37 -6.25 -3.94 -1.86
N GLN A 38 -5.73 -5.15 -1.58
CA GLN A 38 -6.22 -5.99 -0.48
C GLN A 38 -6.00 -5.32 0.89
N ARG A 39 -4.87 -4.60 1.07
CA ARG A 39 -4.61 -3.84 2.30
C ARG A 39 -5.61 -2.70 2.47
N THR A 40 -5.87 -1.94 1.42
CA THR A 40 -6.85 -0.85 1.45
C THR A 40 -8.27 -1.37 1.72
N ALA A 41 -8.66 -2.48 1.07
CA ALA A 41 -9.96 -3.11 1.29
C ALA A 41 -10.14 -3.54 2.76
N ARG A 42 -9.13 -4.21 3.33
CA ARG A 42 -9.15 -4.61 4.75
C ARG A 42 -9.16 -3.40 5.70
N GLN A 43 -8.45 -2.33 5.35
CA GLN A 43 -8.49 -1.11 6.15
C GLN A 43 -9.89 -0.47 6.14
N LYS A 44 -10.52 -0.38 4.97
CA LYS A 44 -11.90 0.10 4.84
C LYS A 44 -12.86 -0.75 5.66
N GLU A 45 -12.75 -2.07 5.56
CA GLU A 45 -13.58 -3.01 6.33
C GLU A 45 -13.48 -2.77 7.85
N MET A 46 -12.26 -2.59 8.37
CA MET A 46 -12.06 -2.30 9.80
C MET A 46 -12.60 -0.94 10.20
N LEU A 47 -12.38 0.10 9.39
CA LEU A 47 -12.82 1.47 9.66
C LEU A 47 -14.35 1.61 9.68
N PHE A 48 -15.03 0.90 8.79
CA PHE A 48 -16.49 0.93 8.65
C PHE A 48 -17.18 -0.28 9.27
N LYS A 49 -16.49 -1.00 10.16
CA LYS A 49 -17.09 -2.11 10.90
C LYS A 49 -18.32 -1.63 11.67
N ASP A 50 -19.44 -2.32 11.45
CA ASP A 50 -20.78 -1.97 11.98
C ASP A 50 -21.26 -0.55 11.60
N ILE A 51 -20.76 0.01 10.50
CA ILE A 51 -21.21 1.28 9.92
C ILE A 51 -21.82 0.99 8.56
N THR A 52 -23.13 1.18 8.43
CA THR A 52 -23.80 1.15 7.13
C THR A 52 -23.69 2.51 6.49
N LEU A 53 -23.07 2.59 5.31
CA LEU A 53 -22.98 3.80 4.50
C LEU A 53 -24.09 3.80 3.46
N ASP A 54 -24.71 4.95 3.22
CA ASP A 54 -25.57 5.12 2.05
C ASP A 54 -24.74 5.27 0.75
N ALA A 55 -25.41 5.28 -0.40
CA ALA A 55 -24.76 5.38 -1.70
C ALA A 55 -23.95 6.68 -1.86
N ALA A 56 -24.48 7.81 -1.39
CA ALA A 56 -23.81 9.10 -1.49
C ALA A 56 -22.60 9.20 -0.56
N GLN A 57 -22.70 8.64 0.64
CA GLN A 57 -21.59 8.52 1.59
C GLN A 57 -20.49 7.64 1.03
N THR A 58 -20.85 6.49 0.46
CA THR A 58 -19.91 5.55 -0.16
C THR A 58 -19.11 6.23 -1.28
N THR A 59 -19.78 6.92 -2.21
CA THR A 59 -19.11 7.64 -3.30
C THR A 59 -18.12 8.69 -2.78
N LYS A 60 -18.51 9.49 -1.77
CA LYS A 60 -17.64 10.52 -1.18
C LYS A 60 -16.45 9.90 -0.45
N ILE A 61 -16.67 8.83 0.31
CA ILE A 61 -15.63 8.12 1.04
C ILE A 61 -14.63 7.49 0.06
N ASP A 62 -15.09 6.88 -1.03
CA ASP A 62 -14.21 6.32 -2.05
C ASP A 62 -13.31 7.38 -2.69
N ALA A 63 -13.84 8.57 -2.95
CA ALA A 63 -13.05 9.70 -3.43
C ALA A 63 -11.96 10.11 -2.40
N VAL A 64 -12.31 10.16 -1.11
CA VAL A 64 -11.35 10.46 -0.02
C VAL A 64 -10.23 9.41 0.03
N PHE A 65 -10.55 8.12 -0.12
CA PHE A 65 -9.52 7.07 -0.17
C PHE A 65 -8.65 7.17 -1.42
N ALA A 66 -9.23 7.47 -2.59
CA ALA A 66 -8.47 7.64 -3.81
C ALA A 66 -7.47 8.82 -3.69
N GLU A 67 -7.90 9.94 -3.13
CA GLU A 67 -7.02 11.09 -2.88
C GLU A 67 -5.91 10.75 -1.87
N SER A 68 -6.25 10.07 -0.78
CA SER A 68 -5.27 9.63 0.23
C SER A 68 -4.23 8.67 -0.37
N MET A 69 -4.64 7.74 -1.23
CA MET A 69 -3.73 6.81 -1.91
C MET A 69 -2.78 7.57 -2.86
N LYS A 70 -3.29 8.58 -3.57
CA LYS A 70 -2.46 9.43 -4.43
C LYS A 70 -1.38 10.17 -3.63
N LYS A 71 -1.75 10.82 -2.52
CA LYS A 71 -0.79 11.52 -1.65
C LYS A 71 0.24 10.57 -1.05
N GLN A 72 -0.16 9.35 -0.70
CA GLN A 72 0.76 8.32 -0.25
C GLN A 72 1.73 7.87 -1.35
N GLN A 73 1.26 7.73 -2.60
CA GLN A 73 2.12 7.44 -3.74
C GLN A 73 3.13 8.56 -3.99
N GLU A 74 2.72 9.82 -3.91
CA GLU A 74 3.61 10.98 -4.06
C GLU A 74 4.71 10.99 -2.98
N LEU A 75 4.35 10.69 -1.73
CA LEU A 75 5.31 10.54 -0.63
C LEU A 75 6.32 9.42 -0.93
N MET A 76 5.83 8.26 -1.40
CA MET A 76 6.67 7.13 -1.81
C MET A 76 7.61 7.48 -2.96
N GLN A 77 7.15 8.25 -3.94
CA GLN A 77 7.98 8.68 -5.07
C GLN A 77 9.04 9.69 -4.66
N SER A 78 8.78 10.53 -3.65
CA SER A 78 9.71 11.59 -3.21
C SER A 78 10.98 11.08 -2.52
N GLY A 79 11.00 9.84 -2.03
CA GLY A 79 12.20 9.29 -1.36
C GLY A 79 12.15 7.80 -1.01
N GLY A 80 11.23 7.05 -1.62
CA GLY A 80 11.10 5.61 -1.47
C GLY A 80 10.71 5.16 -0.05
N MET A 81 10.97 3.89 0.23
CA MET A 81 10.65 3.28 1.52
C MET A 81 11.46 3.89 2.67
N GLU A 82 12.68 4.35 2.40
CA GLU A 82 13.56 4.94 3.42
C GLU A 82 13.03 6.28 3.91
N ALA A 83 12.58 7.14 2.99
CA ALA A 83 11.95 8.40 3.35
C ALA A 83 10.64 8.18 4.12
N MET A 84 9.87 7.13 3.85
CA MET A 84 8.68 6.80 4.65
C MET A 84 9.01 6.29 6.06
N ARG A 85 10.17 5.66 6.26
CA ARG A 85 10.61 5.13 7.57
C ARG A 85 11.27 6.19 8.45
N SER A 86 11.70 7.30 7.87
CA SER A 86 12.25 8.44 8.61
C SER A 86 11.20 9.02 9.59
N PRO A 87 11.61 9.73 10.65
CA PRO A 87 10.68 10.42 11.54
C PRO A 87 9.72 11.36 10.78
N GLU A 88 10.24 12.12 9.81
CA GLU A 88 9.45 13.02 8.97
C GLU A 88 8.46 12.27 8.08
N GLY A 89 8.87 11.13 7.51
CA GLY A 89 7.99 10.27 6.72
C GLY A 89 6.84 9.71 7.54
N ARG A 90 7.13 9.28 8.77
CA ARG A 90 6.11 8.81 9.72
C ARG A 90 5.14 9.93 10.10
N GLU A 91 5.65 11.14 10.37
CA GLU A 91 4.81 12.30 10.68
C GLU A 91 3.91 12.66 9.50
N LYS A 92 4.46 12.74 8.28
CA LYS A 92 3.68 12.96 7.05
C LYS A 92 2.61 11.88 6.87
N MET A 93 2.93 10.63 7.13
CA MET A 93 1.97 9.53 7.07
C MET A 93 0.88 9.63 8.13
N GLN A 94 1.22 10.00 9.36
CA GLN A 94 0.25 10.24 10.44
C GLN A 94 -0.69 11.37 10.06
N LYS A 95 -0.16 12.48 9.54
CA LYS A 95 -0.95 13.61 9.06
C LYS A 95 -1.88 13.21 7.92
N LEU A 96 -1.39 12.48 6.91
CA LEU A 96 -2.24 11.98 5.82
C LEU A 96 -3.39 11.11 6.33
N ASN A 97 -3.13 10.25 7.32
CA ASN A 97 -4.18 9.44 7.94
C ASN A 97 -5.17 10.28 8.74
N ALA A 98 -4.71 11.30 9.47
CA ALA A 98 -5.57 12.22 10.20
C ALA A 98 -6.48 13.02 9.25
N ASP A 99 -5.89 13.65 8.22
CA ASP A 99 -6.61 14.42 7.20
C ASP A 99 -7.68 13.56 6.51
N ARG A 100 -7.33 12.31 6.15
CA ARG A 100 -8.28 11.35 5.57
C ARG A 100 -9.42 11.03 6.55
N ASN A 101 -9.11 10.76 7.81
CA ASN A 101 -10.11 10.42 8.81
C ASN A 101 -11.06 11.60 9.06
N ASP A 102 -10.56 12.83 9.09
CA ASP A 102 -11.37 14.04 9.23
C ASP A 102 -12.29 14.24 8.03
N ALA A 103 -11.78 14.02 6.82
CA ALA A 103 -12.59 14.07 5.60
C ALA A 103 -13.69 12.99 5.59
N ILE A 104 -13.39 11.76 6.06
CA ILE A 104 -14.41 10.72 6.23
C ILE A 104 -15.46 11.16 7.25
N LYS A 105 -15.04 11.66 8.42
CA LYS A 105 -15.98 12.14 9.45
C LYS A 105 -16.87 13.25 8.95
N ALA A 106 -16.44 14.11 8.04
CA ALA A 106 -17.28 15.17 7.48
C ALA A 106 -18.48 14.62 6.68
N VAL A 107 -18.40 13.37 6.19
CA VAL A 107 -19.44 12.68 5.40
C VAL A 107 -20.39 11.84 6.27
N LEU A 108 -19.92 11.41 7.44
CA LEU A 108 -20.68 10.54 8.34
C LEU A 108 -21.72 11.32 9.16
N THR A 109 -22.80 10.63 9.54
CA THR A 109 -23.74 11.11 10.57
C THR A 109 -23.11 11.07 11.96
N ALA A 110 -23.72 11.73 12.96
CA ALA A 110 -23.19 11.75 14.33
C ALA A 110 -22.97 10.33 14.91
N ASP A 111 -23.94 9.43 14.72
CA ASP A 111 -23.86 8.05 15.22
C ASP A 111 -22.76 7.25 14.51
N GLN A 112 -22.67 7.39 13.18
CA GLN A 112 -21.62 6.76 12.40
C GLN A 112 -20.22 7.28 12.78
N LYS A 113 -20.07 8.59 13.07
CA LYS A 113 -18.80 9.17 13.54
C LYS A 113 -18.34 8.54 14.85
N LYS A 114 -19.25 8.36 15.81
CA LYS A 114 -18.92 7.74 17.09
C LYS A 114 -18.38 6.32 16.89
N LYS A 115 -19.06 5.52 16.07
CA LYS A 115 -18.61 4.17 15.74
C LYS A 115 -17.29 4.15 14.97
N PHE A 116 -17.11 5.11 14.06
CA PHE A 116 -15.87 5.26 13.30
C PHE A 116 -14.69 5.57 14.23
N ASP A 117 -14.88 6.42 15.23
CA ASP A 117 -13.86 6.73 16.22
C ASP A 117 -13.47 5.52 17.08
N GLU A 118 -14.46 4.72 17.49
CA GLU A 118 -14.23 3.44 18.16
C GLU A 118 -13.40 2.49 17.28
N ASN A 119 -13.75 2.39 15.99
CA ASN A 119 -13.03 1.55 15.03
C ASN A 119 -11.59 2.05 14.79
N VAL A 120 -11.39 3.37 14.71
CA VAL A 120 -10.05 3.98 14.58
C VAL A 120 -9.20 3.70 15.80
N ALA A 121 -9.77 3.81 17.01
CA ALA A 121 -9.07 3.50 18.25
C ALA A 121 -8.76 2.00 18.40
N ALA A 122 -9.62 1.14 17.87
CA ALA A 122 -9.44 -0.31 17.88
C ALA A 122 -8.43 -0.82 16.82
N MET A 123 -8.10 -0.01 15.80
CA MET A 123 -7.07 -0.39 14.85
C MET A 123 -5.74 -0.55 15.58
N PRO A 124 -4.95 -1.58 15.26
CA PRO A 124 -3.59 -1.66 15.73
C PRO A 124 -2.81 -0.50 15.10
N GLN A 125 -2.77 0.65 15.81
CA GLN A 125 -1.76 1.66 15.59
C GLN A 125 -0.45 0.90 15.72
N GLY A 126 0.35 0.92 14.65
CA GLY A 126 1.63 0.24 14.62
C GLY A 126 2.44 0.70 15.83
N ARG A 127 2.33 -0.03 16.94
CA ARG A 127 3.20 0.14 18.08
C ARG A 127 4.58 -0.01 17.48
N PRO A 128 5.52 0.92 17.75
CA PRO A 128 6.91 0.62 17.48
C PRO A 128 7.14 -0.72 18.15
N ARG A 129 7.41 -1.76 17.36
CA ARG A 129 7.94 -2.99 17.92
C ARG A 129 9.20 -2.53 18.66
N GLY A 130 9.12 -2.49 19.99
CA GLY A 130 10.29 -2.36 20.86
C GLY A 130 11.33 -3.35 20.33
N GLY A 131 12.55 -2.91 20.12
CA GLY A 131 13.38 -2.56 21.26
C GLY A 131 13.89 -3.87 21.84
N LEU A 132 14.90 -4.43 21.16
CA LEU A 132 15.95 -5.30 21.68
C LEU A 132 17.22 -4.93 20.92
#